data_AF-A0A2V6N7F9-F1
#
_entry.id   AF-A0A2V6N7F9-F1
#
_cell.length_a   1.000
_cell.length_b   1.000
_cell.length_c   1.000
_cell.angle_alpha   90.00
_cell.angle_beta   90.00
_cell.angle_gamma   90.00
#
_symmetry.space_group_name_H-M   'P 1'
#
loop_
_entity.id
_entity.type
_entity.pdbx_description
1 polymer ?
#
loop_
_entity_poly.entity_id
_entity_poly.type
_entity_poly.pdbx_seq_one_letter_code
_entity_poly.pdbx_strand_id
1 'polypeptide(L)'
;EGIFHQIGEQLHVGTVLEGSVRKAGDKLRVTAQLVKVADGYHLWSEDYDGDVKDIFTFQSNVAKRVVDALQMQLGTNETRALTKKPTENPEAYRLYLLGRNEFGKYSEAGWTSSIRYYEQALKLDPNYALAYCGLADTYAYMGGVVMPSKEAVAKEKDFAQKALELDPELPEAHLSLACALGGAFDWRNAPIEFD
;
A
#
# COMPACT_ATOMS: atom_id res chain seq x y z
N GLU A 1 -29.13 15.50 -8.47
CA GLU A 1 -27.97 15.04 -9.25
C GLU A 1 -27.36 13.83 -8.57
N GLY A 2 -26.88 12.85 -9.34
CA GLY A 2 -26.28 11.64 -8.79
C GLY A 2 -24.88 11.90 -8.23
N ILE A 3 -24.48 11.14 -7.21
CA ILE A 3 -23.17 11.25 -6.55
C ILE A 3 -21.99 11.22 -7.53
N PHE A 4 -22.10 10.44 -8.62
CA PHE A 4 -21.06 10.35 -9.64
C PHE A 4 -20.88 11.61 -10.47
N HIS A 5 -21.95 12.40 -10.69
CA HIS A 5 -21.85 13.66 -11.42
C HIS A 5 -21.02 14.67 -10.63
N GLN A 6 -21.26 14.77 -9.32
CA GLN A 6 -20.49 15.64 -8.42
C GLN A 6 -19.02 15.22 -8.33
N ILE A 7 -18.74 13.91 -8.24
CA ILE A 7 -17.37 13.38 -8.26
C ILE A 7 -16.67 13.73 -9.58
N GLY A 8 -17.39 13.61 -10.69
CA GLY A 8 -16.92 13.99 -12.02
C GLY A 8 -16.49 15.43 -12.14
N GLU A 9 -17.32 16.36 -11.65
CA GLU A 9 -17.01 17.79 -11.68
C GLU A 9 -15.85 18.14 -10.75
N GLN A 10 -15.79 17.57 -9.56
CA GLN A 10 -14.76 17.89 -8.57
C GLN A 10 -13.38 17.30 -8.90
N LEU A 11 -13.34 16.09 -9.45
CA LEU A 11 -12.10 15.38 -9.74
C LEU A 11 -11.70 15.47 -11.23
N HIS A 12 -12.54 16.06 -12.08
CA HIS A 12 -12.36 16.14 -13.53
C HIS A 12 -12.14 14.76 -14.19
N VAL A 13 -12.94 13.77 -13.78
CA VAL A 13 -12.85 12.39 -14.27
C VAL A 13 -14.07 11.99 -15.12
N GLY A 14 -13.85 11.22 -16.17
CA GLY A 14 -14.93 10.70 -17.05
C GLY A 14 -15.55 9.39 -16.58
N THR A 15 -14.84 8.63 -15.75
CA THR A 15 -15.25 7.33 -15.23
C THR A 15 -14.76 7.13 -13.80
N VAL A 16 -15.54 6.43 -12.98
CA VAL A 16 -15.22 6.10 -11.59
C VAL A 16 -15.21 4.57 -11.44
N LEU A 17 -14.11 4.01 -10.93
CA LEU A 17 -14.06 2.63 -10.46
C LEU A 17 -14.40 2.63 -8.97
N GLU A 18 -15.43 1.88 -8.58
CA GLU A 18 -15.76 1.66 -7.18
C GLU A 18 -15.92 0.16 -6.90
N GLY A 19 -15.94 -0.19 -5.62
CA GLY A 19 -16.11 -1.58 -5.22
C GLY A 19 -16.42 -1.76 -3.75
N SER A 20 -16.72 -3.00 -3.39
CA SER A 20 -16.99 -3.40 -2.01
C SER A 20 -16.34 -4.73 -1.71
N VAL A 21 -15.96 -4.94 -0.44
CA VAL A 21 -15.41 -6.20 0.05
C VAL A 21 -16.29 -6.71 1.18
N ARG A 22 -16.67 -7.99 1.11
CA ARG A 22 -17.43 -8.69 2.14
C ARG A 22 -16.67 -9.92 2.57
N LYS A 23 -16.63 -10.16 3.88
CA LYS A 23 -16.00 -11.35 4.47
C LYS A 23 -17.01 -12.10 5.32
N ALA A 24 -17.09 -13.42 5.14
CA ALA A 24 -17.88 -14.32 5.96
C ALA A 24 -17.05 -15.56 6.31
N GLY A 25 -16.52 -15.61 7.54
CA GLY A 25 -15.54 -16.63 7.93
C GLY A 25 -14.29 -16.54 7.07
N ASP A 26 -13.92 -17.64 6.42
CA ASP A 26 -12.79 -17.71 5.48
C ASP A 26 -13.15 -17.25 4.06
N LYS A 27 -14.43 -16.96 3.76
CA LYS A 27 -14.86 -16.55 2.42
C LYS A 27 -14.82 -15.05 2.23
N LEU A 28 -14.36 -14.63 1.04
CA LEU A 28 -14.31 -13.25 0.59
C LEU A 28 -15.14 -13.09 -0.67
N ARG A 29 -15.86 -11.98 -0.76
CA ARG A 29 -16.45 -11.48 -2.00
C ARG A 29 -15.97 -10.06 -2.24
N VAL A 30 -15.45 -9.79 -3.43
CA VAL A 30 -15.15 -8.45 -3.93
C VAL A 30 -16.10 -8.16 -5.07
N THR A 31 -16.78 -7.03 -5.03
CA THR A 31 -17.53 -6.50 -6.18
C THR A 31 -16.78 -5.28 -6.67
N ALA A 32 -16.51 -5.19 -7.97
CA ALA A 32 -15.92 -4.00 -8.60
C ALA A 32 -16.79 -3.55 -9.76
N GLN A 33 -16.93 -2.24 -9.95
CA GLN A 33 -17.73 -1.66 -11.03
C GLN A 33 -17.17 -0.35 -11.55
N LEU A 34 -17.20 -0.20 -12.86
CA LEU A 34 -16.79 0.99 -13.58
C LEU A 34 -18.04 1.77 -13.99
N VAL A 35 -18.17 3.00 -13.52
CA VAL A 35 -19.33 3.87 -13.74
C VAL A 35 -18.94 5.06 -14.59
N LYS A 36 -19.72 5.34 -15.64
CA LYS A 36 -19.58 6.54 -16.45
C LYS A 36 -20.20 7.72 -15.70
N VAL A 37 -19.40 8.77 -15.49
CA VAL A 37 -19.80 9.94 -14.70
C VAL A 37 -20.98 10.70 -15.32
N ALA A 38 -21.00 10.81 -16.65
CA ALA A 38 -21.94 11.68 -17.36
C ALA A 38 -23.41 11.30 -17.15
N ASP A 39 -23.70 10.00 -17.04
CA ASP A 39 -25.06 9.45 -17.00
C ASP A 39 -25.25 8.43 -15.85
N GLY A 40 -24.21 8.11 -15.09
CA GLY A 40 -24.25 7.12 -14.01
C GLY A 40 -24.34 5.67 -14.51
N TYR A 41 -24.12 5.43 -15.80
CA TYR A 41 -24.23 4.09 -16.37
C TYR A 41 -23.06 3.20 -15.95
N HIS A 42 -23.35 1.96 -15.54
CA HIS A 42 -22.33 0.96 -15.28
C HIS A 42 -21.76 0.43 -16.59
N LEU A 43 -20.53 0.84 -16.93
CA LEU A 43 -19.80 0.33 -18.09
C LEU A 43 -19.42 -1.15 -17.89
N TRP A 44 -19.16 -1.55 -16.65
CA TRP A 44 -18.76 -2.89 -16.27
C TRP A 44 -19.01 -3.13 -14.78
N SER A 45 -19.33 -4.36 -14.40
CA SER A 45 -19.49 -4.80 -13.01
C SER A 45 -19.19 -6.29 -12.90
N GLU A 46 -18.43 -6.70 -11.89
CA GLU A 46 -18.07 -8.10 -11.69
C GLU A 46 -17.91 -8.44 -10.20
N ASP A 47 -18.35 -9.65 -9.84
CA ASP A 47 -18.19 -10.25 -8.52
C ASP A 47 -17.05 -11.28 -8.55
N TYR A 48 -16.23 -11.27 -7.52
CA TYR A 48 -15.10 -12.17 -7.31
C TYR A 48 -15.23 -12.85 -5.96
N ASP A 49 -15.36 -14.18 -5.97
CA ASP A 49 -15.36 -14.99 -4.76
C ASP A 49 -13.99 -15.63 -4.53
N GLY A 50 -13.57 -15.67 -3.26
CA GLY A 50 -12.27 -16.19 -2.86
C GLY A 50 -12.22 -16.67 -1.43
N ASP A 51 -11.04 -17.09 -1.01
CA ASP A 51 -10.74 -17.55 0.34
C ASP A 51 -9.61 -16.71 0.95
N VAL A 52 -9.70 -16.38 2.23
CA VAL A 52 -8.69 -15.60 2.96
C VAL A 52 -7.34 -16.32 2.97
N LYS A 53 -7.33 -17.66 2.92
CA LYS A 53 -6.08 -18.45 2.89
C LYS A 53 -5.28 -18.22 1.61
N ASP A 54 -5.97 -17.92 0.51
CA ASP A 54 -5.38 -17.66 -0.80
C ASP A 54 -5.38 -16.16 -1.15
N ILE A 55 -5.37 -15.27 -0.13
CA ILE A 55 -5.59 -13.83 -0.29
C ILE A 55 -4.72 -13.19 -1.38
N PHE A 56 -3.44 -13.57 -1.50
CA PHE A 56 -2.54 -12.97 -2.49
C PHE A 56 -2.89 -13.39 -3.92
N THR A 57 -3.20 -14.67 -4.11
CA THR A 57 -3.66 -15.20 -5.41
C THR A 57 -5.00 -14.57 -5.77
N PHE A 58 -5.91 -14.47 -4.80
CA PHE A 58 -7.20 -13.81 -4.98
C PHE A 58 -7.04 -12.35 -5.37
N GLN A 59 -6.25 -11.56 -4.63
CA GLN A 59 -5.97 -10.15 -4.95
C GLN A 59 -5.35 -9.98 -6.33
N SER A 60 -4.36 -10.80 -6.68
CA SER A 60 -3.70 -10.74 -7.99
C SER A 60 -4.68 -11.03 -9.13
N ASN A 61 -5.56 -12.02 -8.96
CA ASN A 61 -6.58 -12.37 -9.94
C ASN A 61 -7.63 -11.26 -10.10
N VAL A 62 -8.08 -10.66 -8.99
CA VAL A 62 -9.00 -9.52 -9.02
C VAL A 62 -8.35 -8.34 -9.73
N ALA A 63 -7.12 -7.98 -9.36
CA ALA A 63 -6.39 -6.86 -9.97
C ALA A 63 -6.21 -7.08 -11.48
N LYS A 64 -5.81 -8.28 -11.91
CA LYS A 64 -5.67 -8.62 -13.32
C LYS A 64 -6.99 -8.44 -14.07
N ARG A 65 -8.09 -8.98 -13.55
CA ARG A 65 -9.41 -8.90 -14.21
C ARG A 65 -9.94 -7.48 -14.27
N VAL A 66 -9.71 -6.68 -13.23
CA VAL A 66 -10.02 -5.25 -13.24
C VAL A 66 -9.21 -4.54 -14.32
N VAL A 67 -7.90 -4.77 -14.41
CA VAL A 67 -7.05 -4.19 -15.46
C VAL A 67 -7.53 -4.60 -16.85
N ASP A 68 -7.77 -5.89 -17.10
CA ASP A 68 -8.26 -6.40 -18.38
C ASP A 68 -9.60 -5.74 -18.76
N ALA A 69 -10.51 -5.57 -17.80
CA ALA A 69 -11.79 -4.88 -18.02
C ALA A 69 -11.60 -3.39 -18.32
N LEU A 70 -10.72 -2.70 -17.59
CA LEU A 70 -10.41 -1.29 -17.84
C LEU A 70 -9.76 -1.10 -19.22
N GLN A 71 -8.84 -1.97 -19.63
CA GLN A 71 -8.21 -1.92 -20.95
C GLN A 71 -9.25 -2.10 -22.06
N MET A 72 -10.16 -3.06 -21.93
CA MET A 72 -11.25 -3.28 -22.89
C MET A 72 -12.22 -2.09 -22.98
N GLN A 73 -12.55 -1.47 -21.84
CA GLN A 73 -13.54 -0.37 -21.80
C GLN A 73 -12.93 1.00 -22.13
N LEU A 74 -11.65 1.23 -21.82
CA LEU A 74 -10.99 2.53 -21.93
C LEU A 74 -9.93 2.58 -23.05
N GLY A 75 -9.62 1.45 -23.70
CA GLY A 75 -8.65 1.38 -24.79
C GLY A 75 -7.20 1.61 -24.37
N THR A 76 -6.86 1.32 -23.11
CA THR A 76 -5.48 1.44 -22.60
C THR A 76 -4.70 0.14 -22.85
N ASN A 77 -3.41 0.25 -23.16
CA ASN A 77 -2.53 -0.90 -23.45
C ASN A 77 -1.38 -1.04 -22.42
N GLU A 78 -1.65 -0.76 -21.16
CA GLU A 78 -0.63 -0.88 -20.11
C GLU A 78 -0.60 -2.29 -19.52
N THR A 79 0.39 -3.09 -19.89
CA THR A 79 0.68 -4.36 -19.21
C THR A 79 1.58 -4.08 -18.01
N ARG A 80 1.00 -3.99 -16.81
CA ARG A 80 1.79 -3.91 -15.58
C ARG A 80 2.11 -5.32 -15.09
N ALA A 81 3.37 -5.54 -14.70
CA ALA A 81 3.75 -6.79 -14.04
C ALA A 81 2.93 -6.98 -12.76
N LEU A 82 2.36 -8.17 -12.56
CA LEU A 82 1.69 -8.52 -11.32
C LEU A 82 2.74 -8.55 -10.20
N THR A 83 2.49 -7.77 -9.16
CA THR A 83 3.42 -7.52 -8.05
C THR A 83 3.83 -8.82 -7.36
N LYS A 84 5.11 -8.93 -7.00
CA LYS A 84 5.64 -9.99 -6.13
C LYS A 84 4.80 -10.07 -4.86
N LYS A 85 4.51 -11.30 -4.39
CA LYS A 85 3.81 -11.49 -3.13
C LYS A 85 4.61 -10.82 -2.01
N PRO A 86 3.99 -9.97 -1.17
CA PRO A 86 4.71 -9.23 -0.14
C PRO A 86 5.19 -10.14 1.01
N THR A 87 4.48 -11.25 1.27
CA THR A 87 4.84 -12.27 2.27
C THR A 87 4.08 -13.57 1.94
N GLU A 88 4.52 -14.71 2.48
CA GLU A 88 3.78 -15.97 2.43
C GLU A 88 2.82 -16.16 3.63
N ASN A 89 2.81 -15.22 4.60
CA ASN A 89 1.97 -15.29 5.79
C ASN A 89 0.80 -14.28 5.71
N PRO A 90 -0.45 -14.73 5.45
CA PRO A 90 -1.61 -13.84 5.36
C PRO A 90 -1.87 -13.00 6.61
N GLU A 91 -1.51 -13.51 7.80
CA GLU A 91 -1.69 -12.78 9.04
C GLU A 91 -0.61 -11.69 9.21
N ALA A 92 0.63 -11.96 8.81
CA ALA A 92 1.66 -10.92 8.75
C ALA A 92 1.26 -9.78 7.80
N TYR A 93 0.67 -10.13 6.65
CA TYR A 93 0.12 -9.13 5.72
C TYR A 93 -1.04 -8.33 6.32
N ARG A 94 -1.98 -8.99 6.99
CA ARG A 94 -3.08 -8.30 7.69
C ARG A 94 -2.57 -7.32 8.73
N LEU A 95 -1.58 -7.73 9.54
CA LEU A 95 -0.94 -6.86 10.54
C LEU A 95 -0.23 -5.69 9.88
N TYR A 96 0.50 -5.91 8.79
CA TYR A 96 1.11 -4.83 8.00
C TYR A 96 0.06 -3.81 7.52
N LEU A 97 -1.06 -4.26 6.95
CA LEU A 97 -2.13 -3.36 6.50
C LEU A 97 -2.75 -2.57 7.66
N LEU A 98 -2.93 -3.18 8.83
CA LEU A 98 -3.33 -2.45 10.03
C LEU A 98 -2.29 -1.40 10.44
N GLY A 99 -1.01 -1.74 10.36
CA GLY A 99 0.09 -0.81 10.59
C GLY A 99 0.01 0.40 9.65
N ARG A 100 -0.18 0.17 8.34
CA ARG A 100 -0.34 1.24 7.34
C ARG A 100 -1.55 2.12 7.63
N ASN A 101 -2.67 1.53 8.04
CA ASN A 101 -3.86 2.28 8.42
C ASN A 101 -3.63 3.17 9.64
N GLU A 102 -2.97 2.67 10.69
CA GLU A 102 -2.64 3.47 11.87
C GLU A 102 -1.61 4.58 11.55
N PHE A 103 -0.61 4.27 10.72
CA PHE A 103 0.37 5.24 10.26
C PHE A 103 -0.29 6.41 9.51
N GLY A 104 -1.22 6.11 8.60
CA GLY A 104 -1.94 7.11 7.79
C GLY A 104 -2.86 8.05 8.58
N LYS A 105 -3.03 7.83 9.89
CA LYS A 105 -3.75 8.78 10.76
C LYS A 105 -2.91 9.99 11.16
N TYR A 106 -1.60 9.99 10.88
CA TYR A 106 -0.68 11.10 11.18
C TYR A 106 -0.81 11.64 12.62
N SER A 107 -0.81 10.73 13.59
CA SER A 107 -0.92 11.06 15.01
C SER A 107 0.04 10.23 15.82
N GLU A 108 0.50 10.75 16.97
CA GLU A 108 1.40 10.02 17.87
C GLU A 108 0.85 8.65 18.29
N ALA A 109 -0.45 8.58 18.61
CA ALA A 109 -1.12 7.33 18.95
C ALA A 109 -1.17 6.36 17.76
N GLY A 110 -1.39 6.88 16.54
CA GLY A 110 -1.36 6.11 15.29
C GLY A 110 0.03 5.57 15.00
N TRP A 111 1.07 6.40 15.09
CA TRP A 111 2.46 5.99 14.89
C TRP A 111 2.90 4.92 15.89
N THR A 112 2.61 5.12 17.18
CA THR A 112 2.90 4.12 18.22
C THR A 112 2.17 2.80 17.95
N SER A 113 0.93 2.85 17.47
CA SER A 113 0.16 1.65 17.12
C SER A 113 0.68 0.96 15.86
N SER A 114 1.11 1.74 14.86
CA SER A 114 1.69 1.21 13.63
C SER A 114 2.96 0.40 13.90
N ILE A 115 3.87 0.91 14.75
CA ILE A 115 5.08 0.18 15.17
C ILE A 115 4.72 -1.17 15.77
N ARG A 116 3.75 -1.21 16.70
CA ARG A 116 3.32 -2.48 17.32
C ARG A 116 2.77 -3.47 16.29
N TYR A 117 2.07 -3.00 15.26
CA TYR A 117 1.55 -3.88 14.22
C TYR A 117 2.65 -4.40 13.29
N TYR A 118 3.59 -3.55 12.88
CA TYR A 118 4.73 -3.97 12.07
C TYR A 118 5.63 -4.95 12.82
N GLU A 119 5.91 -4.71 14.11
CA GLU A 119 6.67 -5.65 14.95
C GLU A 119 5.96 -7.00 15.10
N GLN A 120 4.62 -7.02 15.22
CA GLN A 120 3.87 -8.28 15.23
C GLN A 120 3.92 -8.98 13.88
N ALA A 121 3.86 -8.25 12.76
CA ALA A 121 4.04 -8.83 11.44
C ALA A 121 5.43 -9.47 11.31
N LEU A 122 6.48 -8.80 11.77
CA LEU A 122 7.86 -9.29 11.74
C LEU A 122 8.12 -10.47 12.68
N LYS A 123 7.33 -10.64 13.75
CA LYS A 123 7.36 -11.86 14.57
C LYS A 123 6.83 -13.08 13.81
N LEU A 124 5.90 -12.88 12.89
CA LEU A 124 5.29 -13.94 12.08
C LEU A 124 6.08 -14.20 10.79
N ASP A 125 6.68 -13.18 10.22
CA ASP A 125 7.57 -13.26 9.06
C ASP A 125 8.75 -12.28 9.23
N PRO A 126 9.89 -12.75 9.75
CA PRO A 126 11.08 -11.93 9.93
C PRO A 126 11.72 -11.43 8.63
N ASN A 127 11.33 -11.98 7.47
CA ASN A 127 11.85 -11.56 6.16
C ASN A 127 10.90 -10.61 5.44
N TYR A 128 9.89 -10.08 6.13
CA TYR A 128 8.87 -9.24 5.51
C TYR A 128 9.37 -7.79 5.30
N ALA A 129 10.04 -7.56 4.17
CA ALA A 129 10.70 -6.30 3.82
C ALA A 129 9.79 -5.06 3.94
N LEU A 130 8.53 -5.13 3.49
CA LEU A 130 7.58 -4.00 3.61
C LEU A 130 7.26 -3.62 5.05
N ALA A 131 7.26 -4.58 5.99
CA ALA A 131 7.04 -4.25 7.40
C ALA A 131 8.22 -3.47 8.00
N TYR A 132 9.45 -3.75 7.53
CA TYR A 132 10.61 -2.92 7.86
C TYR A 132 10.52 -1.52 7.25
N CYS A 133 10.06 -1.38 6.00
CA CYS A 133 9.78 -0.06 5.41
C CYS A 133 8.74 0.70 6.24
N GLY A 134 7.67 0.03 6.67
CA GLY A 134 6.66 0.62 7.54
C GLY A 134 7.23 1.15 8.87
N LEU A 135 8.18 0.43 9.49
CA LEU A 135 8.89 0.93 10.67
C LEU A 135 9.74 2.15 10.33
N ALA A 136 10.50 2.11 9.23
CA ALA A 136 11.32 3.23 8.79
C ALA A 136 10.48 4.50 8.59
N ASP A 137 9.43 4.39 7.78
CA ASP A 137 8.46 5.47 7.51
C ASP A 137 7.89 6.03 8.82
N THR A 138 7.48 5.19 9.76
CA THR A 138 6.93 5.67 11.03
C THR A 138 7.97 6.46 11.84
N TYR A 139 9.22 5.99 11.92
CA TYR A 139 10.26 6.72 12.64
C TYR A 139 10.59 8.06 11.99
N ALA A 140 10.59 8.13 10.66
CA ALA A 140 10.78 9.38 9.92
C ALA A 140 9.80 10.47 10.39
N TYR A 141 8.52 10.12 10.51
CA TYR A 141 7.46 11.05 10.93
C TYR A 141 7.45 11.36 12.43
N MET A 142 7.99 10.47 13.28
CA MET A 142 8.12 10.74 14.71
C MET A 142 9.26 11.73 15.03
N GLY A 143 10.23 11.87 14.12
CA GLY A 143 11.37 12.77 14.28
C GLY A 143 10.96 14.23 14.41
N GLY A 144 11.35 14.88 15.50
CA GLY A 144 11.00 16.28 15.78
C GLY A 144 9.58 16.49 16.30
N VAL A 145 8.76 15.44 16.37
CA VAL A 145 7.39 15.48 16.90
C VAL A 145 7.30 14.73 18.24
N VAL A 146 7.72 13.46 18.24
CA VAL A 146 7.62 12.56 19.40
C VAL A 146 8.99 12.23 19.97
N MET A 147 10.03 12.25 19.13
CA MET A 147 11.40 11.92 19.53
C MET A 147 12.42 12.82 18.81
N PRO A 148 13.67 12.92 19.30
CA PRO A 148 14.69 13.73 18.66
C PRO A 148 14.93 13.28 17.21
N SER A 149 14.99 14.23 16.26
CA SER A 149 15.15 13.94 14.83
C SER A 149 16.39 13.09 14.54
N LYS A 150 17.49 13.30 15.27
CA LYS A 150 18.72 12.51 15.11
C LYS A 150 18.52 11.03 15.42
N GLU A 151 17.75 10.72 16.45
CA GLU A 151 17.45 9.34 16.85
C GLU A 151 16.46 8.68 15.89
N ALA A 152 15.45 9.44 15.43
CA ALA A 152 14.50 9.00 14.43
C ALA A 152 15.18 8.62 13.11
N VAL A 153 16.04 9.50 12.58
CA VAL A 153 16.79 9.29 11.33
C VAL A 153 17.69 8.05 11.42
N ALA A 154 18.34 7.82 12.57
CA ALA A 154 19.14 6.61 12.76
C ALA A 154 18.29 5.33 12.66
N LYS A 155 17.12 5.32 13.31
CA LYS A 155 16.19 4.19 13.25
C LYS A 155 15.60 3.99 11.86
N GLU A 156 15.18 5.07 11.22
CA GLU A 156 14.68 5.06 9.85
C GLU A 156 15.69 4.40 8.91
N LYS A 157 16.96 4.85 8.97
CA LYS A 157 18.05 4.29 8.17
C LYS A 157 18.26 2.80 8.45
N ASP A 158 18.33 2.40 9.71
CA ASP A 158 18.57 0.99 10.09
C ASP A 158 17.47 0.07 9.53
N PHE A 159 16.20 0.47 9.62
CA PHE A 159 15.09 -0.32 9.12
C PHE A 159 14.98 -0.30 7.59
N ALA A 160 15.25 0.84 6.95
CA ALA A 160 15.31 0.93 5.48
C ALA A 160 16.42 0.04 4.92
N GLN A 161 17.62 0.09 5.53
CA GLN A 161 18.73 -0.79 5.16
C GLN A 161 18.36 -2.26 5.34
N LYS A 162 17.64 -2.59 6.43
CA LYS A 162 17.19 -3.97 6.66
C LYS A 162 16.20 -4.45 5.60
N ALA A 163 15.32 -3.58 5.13
CA ALA A 163 14.42 -3.88 4.04
C ALA A 163 15.18 -4.14 2.73
N LEU A 164 16.18 -3.32 2.41
CA LEU A 164 17.05 -3.50 1.23
C LEU A 164 17.91 -4.77 1.29
N GLU A 165 18.35 -5.19 2.49
CA GLU A 165 19.05 -6.47 2.65
C GLU A 165 18.16 -7.67 2.26
N LEU A 166 16.85 -7.54 2.48
CA LEU A 166 15.86 -8.59 2.20
C LEU A 166 15.35 -8.55 0.76
N ASP A 167 15.17 -7.34 0.23
CA ASP A 167 14.73 -7.10 -1.13
C ASP A 167 15.42 -5.85 -1.72
N PRO A 168 16.56 -6.02 -2.41
CA PRO A 168 17.36 -4.91 -2.93
C PRO A 168 16.69 -4.13 -4.07
N GLU A 169 15.58 -4.61 -4.64
CA GLU A 169 14.87 -3.92 -5.72
C GLU A 169 13.55 -3.29 -5.21
N LEU A 170 13.32 -3.30 -3.89
CA LEU A 170 12.06 -2.84 -3.30
C LEU A 170 11.97 -1.31 -3.30
N PRO A 171 11.07 -0.69 -4.10
CA PRO A 171 11.01 0.76 -4.23
C PRO A 171 10.70 1.47 -2.91
N GLU A 172 9.86 0.87 -2.05
CA GLU A 172 9.54 1.41 -0.74
C GLU A 172 10.79 1.49 0.16
N ALA A 173 11.69 0.51 0.07
CA ALA A 173 12.90 0.49 0.88
C ALA A 173 13.90 1.55 0.43
N HIS A 174 14.05 1.71 -0.88
CA HIS A 174 14.82 2.79 -1.50
C HIS A 174 14.27 4.18 -1.10
N LEU A 175 12.95 4.37 -1.17
CA LEU A 175 12.31 5.61 -0.72
C LEU A 175 12.59 5.90 0.76
N SER A 176 12.42 4.93 1.65
CA SER A 176 12.70 5.11 3.08
C SER A 176 14.18 5.43 3.32
N LEU A 177 15.12 4.80 2.59
CA LEU A 177 16.55 5.09 2.73
C LEU A 177 16.88 6.50 2.21
N ALA A 178 16.31 6.91 1.08
CA ALA A 178 16.47 8.25 0.52
C ALA A 178 16.04 9.32 1.52
N CYS A 179 14.87 9.14 2.15
CA CYS A 179 14.35 10.02 3.19
C CYS A 179 15.31 10.08 4.41
N ALA A 180 15.80 8.94 4.88
CA ALA A 180 16.75 8.88 5.99
C ALA A 180 18.06 9.62 5.66
N LEU A 181 18.60 9.46 4.45
CA LEU A 181 19.79 10.16 3.98
C LEU A 181 19.56 11.66 3.90
N GLY A 182 18.41 12.10 3.39
CA GLY A 182 18.00 13.51 3.39
C GLY A 182 17.88 14.08 4.80
N GLY A 183 17.26 13.35 5.73
CA GLY A 183 17.17 13.70 7.14
C GLY A 183 18.54 13.77 7.85
N ALA A 184 19.52 13.02 7.36
CA ALA A 184 20.92 13.07 7.80
C ALA A 184 21.76 14.14 7.08
N PHE A 185 21.15 14.95 6.20
CA PHE A 185 21.82 15.95 5.35
C PHE A 185 22.82 15.36 4.33
N ASP A 186 22.70 14.07 4.00
CA ASP A 186 23.46 13.42 2.93
C ASP A 186 22.79 13.63 1.57
N TRP A 187 22.78 14.89 1.12
CA TRP A 187 22.19 15.31 -0.14
C TRP A 187 22.87 14.74 -1.39
N ARG A 188 24.05 14.13 -1.22
CA ARG A 188 24.79 13.51 -2.32
C ARG A 188 24.24 12.13 -2.63
N ASN A 189 23.93 11.34 -1.61
CA ASN A 189 23.50 9.96 -1.79
C ASN A 189 21.98 9.80 -1.82
N ALA A 190 21.21 10.68 -1.14
CA ALA A 190 19.76 10.60 -1.14
C ALA A 190 19.11 10.55 -2.54
N PRO A 191 19.55 11.34 -3.55
CA PRO A 191 18.98 11.28 -4.89
C PRO A 191 19.18 9.94 -5.61
N ILE A 192 20.30 9.24 -5.34
CA ILE A 192 20.67 7.99 -6.02
C ILE A 192 19.66 6.88 -5.71
N GLU A 193 19.05 6.91 -4.53
CA GLU A 193 18.04 5.94 -4.12
C GLU A 193 16.68 6.17 -4.81
N PHE A 194 16.46 7.28 -5.52
CA PHE A 194 15.23 7.50 -6.30
C PHE A 194 15.33 7.02 -7.76
N ASP A 195 16.54 6.68 -8.22
CA ASP A 195 16.83 6.24 -9.60
C ASP A 195 16.61 4.73 -9.77
#